data_AF-A0A7W5S3K9-F1
#
_entry.id   AF-A0A7W5S3K9-F1
#
_cell.length_a   1.000
_cell.length_b   1.000
_cell.length_c   1.000
_cell.angle_alpha   90.00
_cell.angle_beta   90.00
_cell.angle_gamma   90.00
#
_symmetry.space_group_name_H-M   'P 1'
#
loop_
_entity.id
_entity.type
_entity.pdbx_description
1 polymer ?
#
loop_
_entity_poly.entity_id
_entity_poly.type
_entity_poly.pdbx_seq_one_letter_code
_entity_poly.pdbx_strand_id
1 'polypeptide(L)'
;MFAFAGKASGKMSGMMIVSFMVFSGSFAVATAVILTSIAPQWSRIVSLASGNVEPAFAPLQTLARAERRIAVRRWSSTGMPQPSQRWNAAA
;
A
#
# COMPACT_ATOMS: atom_id res chain seq x y z
N MET A 1 -7.07 16.54 19.09
CA MET A 1 -7.08 16.40 20.55
C MET A 1 -8.49 15.99 20.96
N PHE A 2 -8.79 14.69 20.93
CA PHE A 2 -10.13 14.16 21.24
C PHE A 2 -10.21 13.88 22.74
N ALA A 3 -10.75 14.82 23.51
CA ALA A 3 -11.03 14.64 24.93
C ALA A 3 -12.52 14.33 25.10
N PHE A 4 -12.89 13.05 25.04
CA PHE A 4 -14.21 12.60 25.48
C PHE A 4 -14.14 12.31 26.98
N ALA A 5 -13.99 13.36 27.79
CA ALA A 5 -14.00 13.26 29.25
C ALA A 5 -15.46 13.28 29.75
N GLY A 6 -16.16 12.17 29.55
CA GLY A 6 -17.42 11.90 30.23
C GLY A 6 -17.14 11.56 31.69
N LYS A 7 -17.24 12.53 32.60
CA LYS A 7 -17.21 12.29 34.05
C LYS A 7 -18.49 11.58 34.47
N ALA A 8 -18.53 10.27 34.33
CA ALA A 8 -19.64 9.45 34.81
C ALA A 8 -19.50 9.25 36.33
N SER A 9 -19.98 10.23 37.10
CA SER A 9 -20.15 10.12 38.55
C SER A 9 -21.51 9.47 38.85
N GLY A 10 -21.56 8.15 38.75
CA GLY A 10 -22.72 7.31 39.07
C GLY A 10 -22.39 5.89 38.61
N LYS A 11 -22.65 4.88 39.45
CA LYS A 11 -22.29 3.47 39.17
C LYS A 11 -22.82 3.07 37.78
N MET A 12 -21.95 3.04 36.77
CA MET A 12 -22.32 2.58 35.42
C MET A 12 -22.66 1.09 35.51
N SER A 13 -23.85 0.74 35.04
CA SER A 13 -24.25 -0.66 34.91
C SER A 13 -23.29 -1.40 33.99
N GLY A 14 -22.96 -2.66 34.31
CA GLY A 14 -22.03 -3.49 33.52
C GLY A 14 -22.39 -3.55 32.03
N MET A 15 -23.69 -3.50 31.70
CA MET A 15 -24.19 -3.45 30.33
C MET A 15 -23.68 -2.21 29.56
N MET A 16 -23.66 -1.03 30.21
CA MET A 16 -23.20 0.20 29.58
C MET A 16 -21.70 0.14 29.28
N ILE A 17 -20.90 -0.42 30.19
CA ILE A 17 -19.46 -0.56 30.01
C ILE A 17 -19.15 -1.42 28.78
N VAL A 18 -19.86 -2.54 28.65
CA VAL A 18 -19.72 -3.44 27.49
C VAL A 18 -20.14 -2.73 26.19
N SER A 19 -21.28 -2.04 26.18
CA SER A 19 -21.73 -1.30 25.00
C SER A 19 -20.72 -0.22 24.57
N PHE A 20 -20.16 0.53 25.52
CA PHE A 20 -19.13 1.52 25.22
C PHE A 20 -17.85 0.90 24.68
N MET A 21 -17.40 -0.23 25.24
CA MET A 21 -16.23 -0.95 24.73
C MET A 21 -16.45 -1.46 23.31
N VAL A 22 -17.60 -2.07 23.03
CA VAL A 22 -17.91 -2.59 21.69
C VAL A 22 -18.00 -1.43 20.69
N PHE A 23 -18.74 -0.37 21.02
CA PHE A 23 -18.90 0.76 20.13
C PHE A 23 -17.59 1.49 19.84
N SER A 24 -16.79 1.77 20.88
CA SER A 24 -15.48 2.43 20.70
C SER A 24 -14.48 1.56 19.95
N GLY A 25 -14.48 0.24 20.19
CA GLY A 25 -13.67 -0.71 19.45
C GLY A 25 -14.04 -0.77 17.97
N SER A 26 -15.34 -0.91 17.65
CA SER A 26 -15.83 -0.89 16.27
C SER A 26 -15.55 0.44 15.58
N PHE A 27 -15.73 1.56 16.28
CA PHE A 27 -15.44 2.89 15.75
C PHE A 27 -13.95 3.07 15.44
N ALA A 28 -13.07 2.60 16.32
CA ALA A 28 -11.62 2.65 16.10
C ALA A 28 -11.21 1.81 14.89
N VAL A 29 -11.74 0.60 14.74
CA VAL A 29 -11.47 -0.27 13.59
C VAL A 29 -12.00 0.36 12.30
N ALA A 30 -13.24 0.85 12.29
CA ALA A 30 -13.81 1.51 11.12
C ALA A 30 -12.98 2.72 10.69
N THR A 31 -12.59 3.56 11.65
CA THR A 31 -11.75 4.73 11.39
C THR A 31 -10.37 4.32 10.87
N ALA A 32 -9.76 3.28 11.44
CA ALA A 32 -8.48 2.77 10.98
C ALA A 32 -8.57 2.27 9.53
N VAL A 33 -9.62 1.51 9.17
CA VAL A 33 -9.85 1.02 7.79
C VAL A 33 -10.05 2.17 6.81
N ILE A 34 -10.83 3.18 7.19
CA ILE A 34 -11.05 4.38 6.37
C ILE A 34 -9.71 5.10 6.14
N LEU A 35 -8.95 5.34 7.20
CA LEU A 35 -7.66 6.04 7.10
C LEU A 35 -6.63 5.23 6.30
N THR A 36 -6.51 3.92 6.51
CA THR A 36 -5.57 3.08 5.76
C THR A 36 -5.93 2.97 4.29
N SER A 37 -7.21 3.07 3.93
CA SER A 37 -7.66 3.06 2.54
C SER A 37 -7.46 4.42 1.85
N ILE A 38 -7.71 5.53 2.56
CA ILE A 38 -7.63 6.87 2.00
C ILE A 38 -6.20 7.41 1.99
N ALA A 39 -5.39 7.12 3.01
CA ALA A 39 -4.01 7.59 3.12
C ALA A 39 -3.16 7.41 1.85
N PRO A 40 -3.11 6.23 1.20
CA PRO A 40 -2.31 6.06 -0.03
C PRO A 40 -2.86 6.83 -1.23
N GLN A 41 -4.15 7.22 -1.21
CA GLN A 41 -4.77 7.99 -2.30
C GLN A 41 -4.79 9.49 -2.05
N TRP A 42 -4.41 9.95 -0.85
CA TRP A 42 -4.42 11.37 -0.49
C TRP A 42 -3.50 12.20 -1.39
N SER A 43 -2.29 11.69 -1.69
CA SER A 43 -1.36 12.33 -2.63
C SER A 43 -1.98 12.47 -4.03
N ARG A 44 -2.71 11.46 -4.48
CA ARG A 44 -3.42 11.47 -5.76
C ARG A 44 -4.58 12.45 -5.77
N ILE A 45 -5.37 12.53 -4.70
CA ILE A 45 -6.49 13.48 -4.58
C ILE A 45 -5.97 14.92 -4.58
N VAL A 46 -4.88 15.19 -3.83
CA VAL A 46 -4.25 16.53 -3.80
C VAL A 46 -3.62 16.86 -5.16
N SER A 47 -2.98 15.89 -5.83
CA SER A 47 -2.46 16.03 -7.20
C SER A 47 -3.58 16.43 -8.17
N LEU A 48 -4.69 15.67 -8.20
CA LEU A 48 -5.85 15.97 -9.04
C LEU A 48 -6.49 17.32 -8.70
N ALA A 49 -6.63 17.66 -7.41
CA ALA A 49 -7.19 18.93 -6.97
C ALA A 49 -6.29 20.12 -7.33
N SER A 50 -4.98 19.92 -7.39
CA SER A 50 -4.01 20.92 -7.85
C SER A 50 -3.99 21.11 -9.38
N GLY A 51 -4.88 20.42 -10.11
CA GLY A 51 -4.94 20.48 -11.57
C GLY A 51 -3.91 19.60 -12.28
N ASN A 52 -3.16 18.78 -11.54
CA ASN A 52 -2.29 17.77 -12.12
C ASN A 52 -3.13 16.54 -12.52
N VAL A 53 -3.26 16.30 -13.83
CA VAL A 53 -3.89 15.08 -14.35
C VAL A 53 -2.90 13.93 -14.15
N GLU A 54 -3.20 13.06 -13.20
CA GLU A 54 -2.38 11.87 -12.92
C GLU A 54 -2.28 11.00 -14.19
N PRO A 55 -1.07 10.59 -14.62
CA PRO A 55 -0.90 9.70 -15.77
C PRO A 55 -1.68 8.42 -15.52
N ALA A 56 -2.55 8.04 -16.48
CA ALA A 56 -3.33 6.83 -16.40
C ALA A 56 -2.45 5.64 -15.98
N PHE A 57 -2.90 4.87 -14.98
CA PHE A 57 -2.27 3.64 -14.54
C PHE A 57 -1.98 2.79 -15.79
N ALA A 58 -0.72 2.75 -16.21
CA ALA A 58 -0.30 2.09 -17.43
C ALA A 58 0.58 0.87 -17.07
N PRO A 59 0.00 -0.17 -16.44
CA PRO A 59 0.74 -1.39 -16.12
C PRO A 59 1.33 -2.04 -17.38
N LEU A 60 0.70 -1.82 -18.54
CA LEU A 60 1.25 -2.24 -19.83
C LEU A 60 2.53 -1.49 -20.20
N GLN A 61 2.65 -0.19 -19.88
CA GLN A 61 3.89 0.53 -20.15
C GLN A 61 5.02 0.09 -19.22
N THR A 62 4.74 -0.21 -17.95
CA THR A 62 5.77 -0.72 -17.03
C THR A 62 6.23 -2.11 -17.43
N LEU A 63 5.31 -3.00 -17.81
CA LEU A 63 5.62 -4.32 -18.37
C LEU A 63 6.41 -4.21 -19.68
N ALA A 64 5.95 -3.40 -20.63
CA ALA A 64 6.64 -3.22 -21.91
C ALA A 64 8.07 -2.64 -21.73
N ARG A 65 8.27 -1.73 -20.77
CA ARG A 65 9.61 -1.22 -20.43
C ARG A 65 10.49 -2.29 -19.79
N ALA A 66 9.93 -3.13 -18.92
CA ALA A 66 10.65 -4.23 -18.30
C ALA A 66 11.06 -5.29 -19.35
N GLU A 67 10.14 -5.68 -20.23
CA GLU A 67 10.39 -6.63 -21.31
C GLU A 67 11.43 -6.09 -22.31
N ARG A 68 11.32 -4.82 -22.70
CA ARG A 68 12.33 -4.16 -23.56
C ARG A 68 13.72 -4.19 -22.93
N ARG A 69 13.84 -3.92 -21.63
CA ARG A 69 15.14 -3.98 -20.92
C ARG A 69 15.72 -5.40 -20.91
N ILE A 70 14.90 -6.42 -20.72
CA ILE A 70 15.33 -7.83 -20.75
C ILE A 70 15.77 -8.22 -22.16
N ALA A 71 15.01 -7.84 -23.19
CA ALA A 71 15.36 -8.10 -24.58
C ALA A 71 16.69 -7.42 -24.96
N VAL A 72 16.87 -6.14 -24.62
CA VAL A 72 18.13 -5.42 -24.87
C VAL A 72 19.30 -6.07 -24.12
N ARG A 73 19.12 -6.42 -22.83
CA ARG A 73 20.15 -7.15 -22.08
C ARG A 73 20.47 -8.48 -22.76
N ARG A 74 19.47 -9.26 -23.14
CA ARG A 74 19.65 -10.54 -23.83
C ARG A 74 20.41 -10.38 -25.14
N TRP A 75 20.06 -9.41 -25.98
CA TRP A 75 20.76 -9.13 -27.24
C TRP A 75 22.17 -8.57 -27.03
N SER A 76 22.38 -7.78 -25.98
CA SER A 76 23.71 -7.30 -25.59
C SER A 76 24.60 -8.41 -25.02
N SER A 77 23.99 -9.43 -24.40
CA SER A 77 24.68 -10.55 -23.76
C SER A 77 24.85 -11.76 -24.69
N THR A 78 24.23 -11.79 -25.87
CA THR A 78 24.40 -12.86 -26.88
C THR A 78 25.81 -12.95 -27.48
N GLY A 79 26.80 -12.25 -26.91
CA GLY A 79 28.18 -12.20 -27.39
C GLY A 79 29.17 -13.21 -26.79
N MET A 80 28.91 -13.87 -25.65
CA MET A 80 29.91 -14.83 -25.11
C MET A 80 29.34 -15.71 -23.98
N PRO A 81 29.44 -17.05 -24.08
CA PRO A 81 29.30 -17.91 -22.90
C PRO A 81 30.43 -17.59 -21.92
N GLN A 82 30.09 -17.25 -20.68
CA GLN A 82 31.07 -17.03 -19.63
C GLN A 82 31.82 -18.35 -19.36
N PRO A 83 33.17 -18.38 -19.39
CA PRO A 83 33.95 -19.60 -19.19
C PRO A 83 33.57 -20.35 -17.91
N SER A 84 33.22 -19.63 -16.85
CA SER A 84 32.77 -20.20 -15.56
C SER A 84 31.51 -21.07 -15.65
N GLN A 85 30.55 -20.76 -16.54
CA GLN A 85 29.35 -21.58 -16.71
C GLN A 85 29.65 -22.92 -17.41
N ARG A 86 30.66 -22.96 -18.29
CA ARG A 86 31.06 -24.19 -18.98
C ARG A 86 31.68 -25.22 -18.04
N TRP A 87 32.39 -24.76 -17.01
CA TRP A 87 33.06 -25.64 -16.05
C TRP A 87 32.07 -26.29 -15.10
N ASN A 88 31.01 -25.58 -14.71
CA ASN A 88 29.98 -26.11 -13.80
C ASN A 88 28.98 -27.06 -14.48
N ALA A 89 28.89 -27.06 -15.81
CA ALA A 89 28.03 -27.98 -16.56
C ALA A 89 28.74 -29.29 -16.96
N ALA A 90 30.04 -29.40 -16.69
CA ALA A 90 30.88 -30.56 -17.00
C ALA A 90 31.29 -31.35 -15.75
N ALA A 91 30.85 -30.94 -14.56
CA ALA A 91 31.00 -31.64 -13.28
C ALA A 91 29.66 -32.26 -12.87
#